data_AF-L7FN88-F1
#
_entry.id   AF-L7FN88-F1
#
_cell.length_a   1.000
_cell.length_b   1.000
_cell.length_c   1.000
_cell.angle_alpha   90.00
_cell.angle_beta   90.00
_cell.angle_gamma   90.00
#
_symmetry.space_group_name_H-M   'P 1'
#
loop_
_entity.id
_entity.type
_entity.pdbx_description
1 polymer ?
#
loop_
_entity_poly.entity_id
_entity_poly.type
_entity_poly.pdbx_seq_one_letter_code
_entity_poly.pdbx_strand_id
1 'polypeptide(L)'
;NPIPLNSKTLGYFPNIETLHLWDKKDENFGNGFMINTEKNEDSENKGVLKREFFRIIVWFNVDFETVDRNKNRNIEFKNVTYTKNDRKKFGNNIPPTVTSIGYDCFSKCSSLSSVNISSSVTSIGDYCFYECSSLISITIPSSVTSIGDCCFSGCSSLSSVTIPSSVTSIGNDCFSECSSLSSVTIPSSVTSIGNWCLSGCSSYR
;
A
#
# COMPACT_ATOMS: atom_id res chain seq x y z
N ASN A 1 -10.29 15.30 7.75
CA ASN A 1 -10.21 16.51 6.89
C ASN A 1 -9.92 17.75 7.72
N PRO A 2 -9.17 18.76 7.23
CA PRO A 2 -8.95 20.02 7.97
C PRO A 2 -10.25 20.82 8.20
N ILE A 3 -11.28 20.54 7.39
CA ILE A 3 -12.63 21.10 7.54
C ILE A 3 -13.61 19.92 7.66
N PRO A 4 -14.44 19.85 8.71
CA PRO A 4 -15.50 18.84 8.82
C PRO A 4 -16.44 18.89 7.63
N LEU A 5 -16.85 17.74 7.09
CA LEU A 5 -17.78 17.67 5.97
C LEU A 5 -19.23 17.64 6.47
N ASN A 6 -19.83 18.80 6.72
CA ASN A 6 -21.21 18.93 7.17
C ASN A 6 -21.97 20.00 6.36
N SER A 7 -23.27 20.14 6.61
CA SER A 7 -24.13 21.08 5.87
C SER A 7 -23.61 22.52 5.92
N LYS A 8 -23.17 22.97 7.10
CA LYS A 8 -22.66 24.33 7.31
C LYS A 8 -21.39 24.59 6.51
N THR A 9 -20.44 23.65 6.52
CA THR A 9 -19.16 23.81 5.82
C THR A 9 -19.31 23.70 4.31
N LEU A 10 -20.15 22.80 3.83
CA LEU A 10 -20.45 22.66 2.40
C LEU A 10 -21.16 23.90 1.82
N GLY A 11 -21.93 24.62 2.65
CA GLY A 11 -22.56 25.90 2.27
C GLY A 11 -21.55 27.01 1.95
N TYR A 12 -20.37 27.01 2.57
CA TYR A 12 -19.32 28.00 2.24
C TYR A 12 -18.64 27.74 0.88
N PHE A 13 -18.80 26.54 0.32
CA PHE A 13 -18.18 26.14 -0.94
C PHE A 13 -19.25 25.63 -1.92
N PRO A 14 -20.08 26.53 -2.49
CA PRO A 14 -21.17 26.11 -3.38
C PRO A 14 -20.66 25.43 -4.66
N ASN A 15 -19.48 25.81 -5.14
CA ASN A 15 -18.92 25.35 -6.42
C ASN A 15 -17.80 24.30 -6.27
N ILE A 16 -17.62 23.68 -5.08
CA ILE A 16 -16.61 22.63 -4.95
C ILE A 16 -17.02 21.39 -5.75
N GLU A 17 -16.16 20.99 -6.68
CA GLU A 17 -16.35 19.81 -7.54
C GLU A 17 -15.50 18.62 -7.12
N THR A 18 -14.34 18.88 -6.49
CA THR A 18 -13.41 17.85 -6.03
C THR A 18 -13.43 17.76 -4.51
N LEU A 19 -13.72 16.57 -4.00
CA LEU A 19 -13.64 16.28 -2.58
C LEU A 19 -12.33 15.58 -2.24
N HIS A 20 -11.60 16.12 -1.25
CA HIS A 20 -10.42 15.45 -0.70
C HIS A 20 -10.78 14.76 0.62
N LEU A 21 -10.53 13.46 0.71
CA LEU A 21 -10.74 12.65 1.90
C LEU A 21 -9.41 12.27 2.53
N TRP A 22 -9.17 12.74 3.75
CA TRP A 22 -7.91 12.53 4.47
C TRP A 22 -8.01 11.45 5.57
N ASP A 23 -9.21 11.15 6.05
CA ASP A 23 -9.44 10.16 7.11
C ASP A 23 -10.46 9.11 6.62
N LYS A 24 -10.21 7.85 6.97
CA LYS A 24 -11.11 6.73 6.69
C LYS A 24 -12.49 6.90 7.35
N LYS A 25 -12.58 7.65 8.45
CA LYS A 25 -13.88 7.97 9.08
C LYS A 25 -14.79 8.82 8.21
N ASP A 26 -14.20 9.60 7.30
CA ASP A 26 -14.91 10.44 6.32
C ASP A 26 -15.25 9.65 5.03
N GLU A 27 -14.99 8.33 5.01
CA GLU A 27 -15.23 7.45 3.87
C GLU A 27 -16.72 7.39 3.53
N ASN A 28 -17.06 7.78 2.30
CA ASN A 28 -18.43 7.75 1.83
C ASN A 28 -18.47 7.23 0.38
N PHE A 29 -17.82 6.09 0.09
CA PHE A 29 -17.81 5.48 -1.24
C PHE A 29 -19.19 4.95 -1.71
N GLY A 30 -20.25 5.74 -1.51
CA GLY A 30 -21.56 5.70 -2.15
C GLY A 30 -22.21 7.11 -2.30
N ASN A 31 -21.44 8.18 -2.09
CA ASN A 31 -21.69 9.59 -2.44
C ASN A 31 -23.08 10.18 -2.20
N GLY A 32 -23.55 10.11 -0.96
CA GLY A 32 -24.46 11.12 -0.44
C GLY A 32 -23.92 11.69 0.85
N PHE A 33 -23.40 12.92 0.84
CA PHE A 33 -23.28 13.64 2.11
C PHE A 33 -24.67 14.11 2.48
N MET A 34 -25.25 13.49 3.51
CA MET A 34 -26.55 13.85 4.05
C MET A 34 -26.44 15.23 4.67
N ILE A 35 -26.89 16.25 3.96
CA ILE A 35 -26.98 17.62 4.46
C ILE A 35 -28.38 17.78 5.04
N ASN A 36 -28.50 17.88 6.38
CA ASN A 36 -29.73 18.36 6.99
C ASN A 36 -29.89 19.84 6.62
N THR A 37 -30.92 20.17 5.85
CA THR A 37 -31.34 21.56 5.65
C THR A 37 -32.13 22.01 6.87
N GLU A 38 -31.41 22.78 7.69
CA GLU A 38 -31.85 23.77 8.68
C GLU A 38 -32.29 23.36 10.09
N LYS A 39 -31.85 24.25 10.98
CA LYS A 39 -32.26 24.46 12.35
C LYS A 39 -33.67 25.07 12.31
N ASN A 40 -34.72 24.28 12.52
CA ASN A 40 -35.98 24.78 13.04
C ASN A 40 -36.56 23.67 13.91
N GLU A 41 -36.85 23.99 15.17
CA GLU A 41 -37.27 23.04 16.19
C GLU A 41 -38.65 22.42 15.94
N ASP A 42 -39.37 22.84 14.89
CA ASP A 42 -40.72 22.37 14.61
C ASP A 42 -40.92 22.06 13.12
N SER A 43 -40.78 20.78 12.72
CA SER A 43 -41.61 20.11 11.69
C SER A 43 -40.98 18.80 11.18
N GLU A 44 -41.82 17.79 11.03
CA GLU A 44 -41.50 16.37 10.74
C GLU A 44 -41.05 16.06 9.29
N ASN A 45 -40.37 16.96 8.58
CA ASN A 45 -39.82 16.63 7.26
C ASN A 45 -38.37 17.11 7.12
N LYS A 46 -37.44 16.26 7.58
CA LYS A 46 -35.99 16.41 7.37
C LYS A 46 -35.67 16.20 5.89
N GLY A 47 -35.66 17.29 5.11
CA GLY A 47 -35.09 17.29 3.77
C GLY A 47 -33.60 16.97 3.85
N VAL A 48 -33.20 15.81 3.32
CA VAL A 48 -31.78 15.47 3.23
C VAL A 48 -31.30 15.72 1.82
N LEU A 49 -30.44 16.73 1.64
CA LEU A 49 -29.79 16.96 0.36
C LEU A 49 -28.63 15.98 0.19
N LYS A 50 -28.65 15.21 -0.90
CA LYS A 50 -27.56 14.35 -1.35
C LYS A 50 -26.64 15.18 -2.25
N ARG A 51 -25.48 15.61 -1.75
CA ARG A 51 -24.47 16.27 -2.59
C ARG A 51 -23.56 15.23 -3.24
N GLU A 52 -23.48 15.26 -4.57
CA GLU A 52 -22.55 14.46 -5.36
C GLU A 52 -21.38 15.34 -5.82
N PHE A 53 -20.15 14.84 -5.65
CA PHE A 53 -18.94 15.50 -6.13
C PHE A 53 -18.52 14.88 -7.46
N PHE A 54 -18.05 15.72 -8.39
CA PHE A 54 -17.58 15.26 -9.69
C PHE A 54 -16.37 14.34 -9.57
N ARG A 55 -15.44 14.66 -8.65
CA ARG A 55 -14.21 13.89 -8.41
C ARG A 55 -13.96 13.73 -6.91
N ILE A 56 -13.40 12.60 -6.51
CA ILE A 56 -12.92 12.37 -5.15
C ILE A 56 -11.45 12.00 -5.19
N ILE A 57 -10.66 12.55 -4.28
CA ILE A 57 -9.27 12.20 -4.05
C ILE A 57 -9.11 11.66 -2.64
N VAL A 58 -8.67 10.42 -2.52
CA VAL A 58 -8.50 9.69 -1.26
C VAL A 58 -7.02 9.68 -0.89
N TRP A 59 -6.70 10.27 0.25
CA TRP A 59 -5.33 10.39 0.75
C TRP A 59 -4.99 9.38 1.83
N PHE A 60 -5.96 8.75 2.49
CA PHE A 60 -5.68 7.68 3.44
C PHE A 60 -5.40 6.35 2.72
N ASN A 61 -4.76 5.43 3.42
CA ASN A 61 -4.42 4.10 2.88
C ASN A 61 -5.67 3.26 2.66
N VAL A 62 -5.80 2.69 1.46
CA VAL A 62 -6.86 1.72 1.11
C VAL A 62 -6.23 0.42 0.58
N ASP A 63 -6.95 -0.69 0.70
CA ASP A 63 -6.59 -1.93 0.03
C ASP A 63 -6.93 -1.88 -1.47
N PHE A 64 -6.30 -2.76 -2.26
CA PHE A 64 -6.54 -2.80 -3.70
C PHE A 64 -7.96 -3.26 -4.05
N GLU A 65 -8.56 -4.16 -3.27
CA GLU A 65 -9.95 -4.57 -3.44
C GLU A 65 -10.91 -3.37 -3.39
N THR A 66 -10.70 -2.40 -2.50
CA THR A 66 -11.49 -1.18 -2.44
C THR A 66 -11.37 -0.35 -3.72
N VAL A 67 -10.17 -0.31 -4.32
CA VAL A 67 -9.94 0.35 -5.61
C VAL A 67 -10.69 -0.38 -6.72
N ASP A 68 -10.57 -1.71 -6.80
CA ASP A 68 -11.25 -2.52 -7.82
C ASP A 68 -12.78 -2.40 -7.74
N ARG A 69 -13.36 -2.38 -6.52
CA ARG A 69 -14.80 -2.13 -6.32
C ARG A 69 -15.26 -0.76 -6.81
N ASN A 70 -14.37 0.23 -6.83
CA ASN A 70 -14.67 1.61 -7.19
C ASN A 70 -14.15 2.04 -8.58
N LYS A 71 -13.65 1.10 -9.39
CA LYS A 71 -12.98 1.41 -10.68
C LYS A 71 -13.84 2.15 -11.71
N ASN A 72 -15.16 2.06 -11.61
CA ASN A 72 -16.10 2.74 -12.52
C ASN A 72 -16.51 4.13 -12.02
N ARG A 73 -15.83 4.67 -11.02
CA ARG A 73 -16.15 5.95 -10.38
C ARG A 73 -14.99 6.92 -10.55
N ASN A 74 -15.27 8.22 -10.53
CA ASN A 74 -14.24 9.25 -10.60
C ASN A 74 -13.57 9.47 -9.23
N ILE A 75 -12.92 8.41 -8.73
CA ILE A 75 -12.21 8.37 -7.45
C ILE A 75 -10.75 8.07 -7.73
N GLU A 76 -9.87 8.95 -7.27
CA GLU A 76 -8.44 8.76 -7.31
C GLU A 76 -7.95 8.35 -5.92
N PHE A 77 -7.30 7.20 -5.83
CA PHE A 77 -6.68 6.71 -4.61
C PHE A 77 -5.19 6.99 -4.66
N LYS A 78 -4.69 7.79 -3.70
CA LYS A 78 -3.28 8.19 -3.66
C LYS A 78 -2.39 7.16 -2.98
N ASN A 79 -2.95 6.40 -2.04
CA ASN A 79 -2.22 5.40 -1.27
C ASN A 79 -2.96 4.06 -1.29
N VAL A 80 -2.45 3.11 -2.08
CA VAL A 80 -3.07 1.81 -2.32
C VAL A 80 -2.12 0.70 -1.90
N THR A 81 -2.52 -0.06 -0.89
CA THR A 81 -1.73 -1.18 -0.38
C THR A 81 -2.25 -2.50 -0.93
N TYR A 82 -1.36 -3.29 -1.54
CA TYR A 82 -1.70 -4.67 -1.95
C TYR A 82 -1.49 -5.62 -0.77
N THR A 83 -2.59 -6.14 -0.25
CA THR A 83 -2.64 -6.95 0.96
C THR A 83 -2.62 -8.45 0.65
N LYS A 84 -2.43 -9.28 1.68
CA LYS A 84 -2.58 -10.73 1.59
C LYS A 84 -3.96 -11.15 1.08
N ASN A 85 -5.01 -10.40 1.41
CA ASN A 85 -6.37 -10.67 0.91
C ASN A 85 -6.49 -10.33 -0.57
N ASP A 86 -5.90 -9.23 -1.01
CA ASP A 86 -5.81 -8.88 -2.43
C ASP A 86 -5.07 -9.97 -3.20
N ARG A 87 -3.92 -10.43 -2.71
CA ARG A 87 -3.17 -11.53 -3.34
C ARG A 87 -4.00 -12.80 -3.47
N LYS A 88 -4.78 -13.18 -2.45
CA LYS A 88 -5.66 -14.36 -2.52
C LYS A 88 -6.73 -14.23 -3.61
N LYS A 89 -7.18 -13.01 -3.91
CA LYS A 89 -8.25 -12.73 -4.86
C LYS A 89 -7.75 -12.46 -6.29
N PHE A 90 -6.67 -11.69 -6.43
CA PHE A 90 -6.15 -11.19 -7.70
C PHE A 90 -4.82 -11.84 -8.11
N GLY A 91 -4.22 -12.66 -7.24
CA GLY A 91 -2.99 -13.42 -7.52
C GLY A 91 -1.71 -12.63 -7.25
N ASN A 92 -0.63 -13.03 -7.93
CA ASN A 92 0.73 -12.53 -7.67
C ASN A 92 1.15 -11.35 -8.56
N ASN A 93 0.28 -10.90 -9.47
CA ASN A 93 0.56 -9.78 -10.37
C ASN A 93 0.09 -8.48 -9.72
N ILE A 94 1.02 -7.63 -9.28
CA ILE A 94 0.70 -6.40 -8.56
C ILE A 94 0.25 -5.31 -9.55
N PRO A 95 -0.98 -4.78 -9.44
CA PRO A 95 -1.50 -3.78 -10.37
C PRO A 95 -0.77 -2.42 -10.30
N PRO A 96 -0.76 -1.62 -11.39
CA PRO A 96 -0.06 -0.34 -11.44
C PRO A 96 -0.66 0.77 -10.57
N THR A 97 -1.86 0.59 -10.02
CA THR A 97 -2.42 1.54 -9.05
C THR A 97 -1.91 1.32 -7.62
N VAL A 98 -1.23 0.20 -7.36
CA VAL A 98 -0.69 -0.12 -6.04
C VAL A 98 0.55 0.72 -5.74
N THR A 99 0.58 1.39 -4.59
CA THR A 99 1.71 2.21 -4.14
C THR A 99 2.54 1.55 -3.04
N SER A 100 2.04 0.51 -2.37
CA SER A 100 2.79 -0.27 -1.38
C SER A 100 2.35 -1.73 -1.32
N ILE A 101 3.25 -2.63 -0.90
CA ILE A 101 2.91 -4.02 -0.59
C ILE A 101 2.80 -4.17 0.93
N GLY A 102 1.68 -4.71 1.40
CA GLY A 102 1.37 -4.77 2.83
C GLY A 102 2.17 -5.81 3.62
N TYR A 103 2.07 -5.70 4.94
CA TYR A 103 2.56 -6.68 5.91
C TYR A 103 2.17 -8.12 5.54
N ASP A 104 3.12 -9.05 5.59
CA ASP A 104 2.88 -10.49 5.42
C ASP A 104 2.20 -10.89 4.08
N CYS A 105 2.25 -10.01 3.07
CA CYS A 105 1.44 -10.16 1.85
C CYS A 105 1.70 -11.50 1.13
N PHE A 106 2.96 -11.84 0.89
CA PHE A 106 3.43 -13.07 0.25
C PHE A 106 4.07 -14.05 1.24
N SER A 107 3.96 -13.82 2.54
CA SER A 107 4.54 -14.70 3.56
C SER A 107 4.08 -16.16 3.39
N LYS A 108 5.05 -17.07 3.52
CA LYS A 108 4.93 -18.52 3.38
C LYS A 108 4.37 -18.97 2.03
N CYS A 109 4.53 -18.16 0.98
CA CYS A 109 4.24 -18.60 -0.38
C CYS A 109 5.35 -19.52 -0.87
N SER A 110 5.39 -20.75 -0.35
CA SER A 110 6.46 -21.73 -0.60
C SER A 110 6.60 -22.13 -2.06
N SER A 111 5.58 -21.96 -2.90
CA SER A 111 5.63 -22.21 -4.36
C SER A 111 5.90 -20.95 -5.20
N LEU A 112 6.06 -19.78 -4.59
CA LEU A 112 6.33 -18.53 -5.32
C LEU A 112 7.77 -18.53 -5.82
N SER A 113 7.95 -18.69 -7.13
CA SER A 113 9.27 -18.64 -7.78
C SER A 113 9.66 -17.25 -8.28
N SER A 114 8.67 -16.40 -8.56
CA SER A 114 8.84 -15.02 -9.02
C SER A 114 7.60 -14.19 -8.71
N VAL A 115 7.78 -12.87 -8.61
CA VAL A 115 6.71 -11.89 -8.41
C VAL A 115 6.97 -10.67 -9.29
N ASN A 116 5.94 -10.18 -9.96
CA ASN A 116 6.02 -8.96 -10.74
C ASN A 116 5.53 -7.78 -9.88
N ILE A 117 6.47 -6.98 -9.39
CA ILE A 117 6.17 -5.76 -8.63
C ILE A 117 6.06 -4.58 -9.60
N SER A 118 4.95 -3.84 -9.52
CA SER A 118 4.73 -2.68 -10.38
C SER A 118 5.67 -1.51 -10.05
N SER A 119 6.00 -0.70 -11.05
CA SER A 119 6.85 0.48 -10.90
C SER A 119 6.21 1.63 -10.11
N SER A 120 4.93 1.53 -9.74
CA SER A 120 4.27 2.47 -8.83
C SER A 120 4.50 2.17 -7.35
N VAL A 121 5.02 0.98 -7.01
CA VAL A 121 5.26 0.57 -5.62
C VAL A 121 6.45 1.32 -5.04
N THR A 122 6.22 2.03 -3.94
CA THR A 122 7.22 2.86 -3.24
C THR A 122 7.74 2.23 -1.96
N SER A 123 7.04 1.23 -1.41
CA SER A 123 7.46 0.52 -0.19
C SER A 123 6.98 -0.93 -0.18
N ILE A 124 7.79 -1.80 0.45
CA ILE A 124 7.49 -3.22 0.69
C ILE A 124 7.45 -3.44 2.20
N GLY A 125 6.33 -3.90 2.73
CA GLY A 125 6.10 -4.03 4.17
C GLY A 125 6.83 -5.19 4.84
N ASP A 126 6.76 -5.21 6.16
CA ASP A 126 7.43 -6.23 6.98
C ASP A 126 6.89 -7.63 6.68
N TYR A 127 7.77 -8.63 6.77
CA TYR A 127 7.47 -10.04 6.52
C TYR A 127 6.88 -10.32 5.12
N CYS A 128 6.97 -9.37 4.17
CA CYS A 128 6.23 -9.47 2.91
C CYS A 128 6.50 -10.76 2.15
N PHE A 129 7.75 -11.21 2.05
CA PHE A 129 8.15 -12.48 1.42
C PHE A 129 8.73 -13.49 2.41
N TYR A 130 8.44 -13.34 3.71
CA TYR A 130 8.93 -14.24 4.76
C TYR A 130 8.68 -15.71 4.42
N GLU A 131 9.69 -16.57 4.52
CA GLU A 131 9.63 -18.01 4.21
C GLU A 131 9.09 -18.33 2.78
N CYS A 132 9.31 -17.46 1.78
CA CYS A 132 9.12 -17.83 0.37
C CYS A 132 10.26 -18.74 -0.11
N SER A 133 10.24 -20.01 0.31
CA SER A 133 11.35 -20.95 0.14
C SER A 133 11.73 -21.26 -1.31
N SER A 134 10.82 -21.09 -2.28
CA SER A 134 11.12 -21.31 -3.71
C SER A 134 11.44 -20.03 -4.50
N LEU A 135 11.49 -18.86 -3.85
CA LEU A 135 11.79 -17.61 -4.52
C LEU A 135 13.29 -17.58 -4.87
N ILE A 136 13.61 -17.62 -6.17
CA ILE A 136 15.00 -17.73 -6.66
C ILE A 136 15.65 -16.36 -6.83
N SER A 137 14.87 -15.39 -7.30
CA SER A 137 15.29 -14.01 -7.54
C SER A 137 14.10 -13.07 -7.38
N ILE A 138 14.40 -11.82 -7.08
CA ILE A 138 13.41 -10.75 -7.07
C ILE A 138 13.99 -9.46 -7.64
N THR A 139 13.23 -8.82 -8.52
CA THR A 139 13.54 -7.49 -9.04
C THR A 139 12.75 -6.46 -8.25
N ILE A 140 13.45 -5.64 -7.47
CA ILE A 140 12.84 -4.52 -6.75
C ILE A 140 12.78 -3.31 -7.68
N PRO A 141 11.59 -2.72 -7.94
CA PRO A 141 11.46 -1.56 -8.81
C PRO A 141 12.20 -0.33 -8.29
N SER A 142 12.71 0.52 -9.19
CA SER A 142 13.45 1.75 -8.86
C SER A 142 12.62 2.87 -8.21
N SER A 143 11.34 2.63 -7.95
CA SER A 143 10.46 3.51 -7.18
C SER A 143 10.42 3.14 -5.70
N VAL A 144 10.89 1.93 -5.33
CA VAL A 144 10.92 1.48 -3.95
C VAL A 144 11.97 2.26 -3.17
N THR A 145 11.55 2.83 -2.05
CA THR A 145 12.39 3.65 -1.16
C THR A 145 12.71 2.97 0.17
N SER A 146 11.90 1.98 0.57
CA SER A 146 12.04 1.26 1.83
C SER A 146 11.63 -0.21 1.71
N ILE A 147 12.38 -1.09 2.36
CA ILE A 147 12.10 -2.52 2.49
C ILE A 147 11.96 -2.86 3.99
N GLY A 148 10.84 -3.46 4.38
CA GLY A 148 10.49 -3.73 5.77
C GLY A 148 11.30 -4.82 6.47
N ASP A 149 11.04 -4.98 7.76
CA ASP A 149 11.68 -5.97 8.63
C ASP A 149 11.31 -7.39 8.19
N CYS A 150 12.28 -8.33 8.28
CA CYS A 150 12.13 -9.74 7.93
C CYS A 150 11.59 -9.99 6.50
N CYS A 151 11.68 -9.00 5.59
CA CYS A 151 10.96 -9.01 4.32
C CYS A 151 11.26 -10.25 3.47
N PHE A 152 12.51 -10.71 3.42
CA PHE A 152 12.95 -11.92 2.71
C PHE A 152 13.51 -12.99 3.65
N SER A 153 13.28 -12.86 4.96
CA SER A 153 13.82 -13.81 5.93
C SER A 153 13.33 -15.23 5.63
N GLY A 154 14.24 -16.20 5.62
CA GLY A 154 13.95 -17.60 5.30
C GLY A 154 13.68 -17.90 3.83
N CYS A 155 13.93 -16.96 2.91
CA CYS A 155 13.94 -17.24 1.47
C CYS A 155 15.19 -18.07 1.09
N SER A 156 15.20 -19.35 1.44
CA SER A 156 16.37 -20.23 1.34
C SER A 156 16.88 -20.46 -0.09
N SER A 157 16.02 -20.35 -1.12
CA SER A 157 16.44 -20.44 -2.54
C SER A 157 16.84 -19.10 -3.16
N LEU A 158 16.69 -17.98 -2.44
CA LEU A 158 16.96 -16.66 -2.98
C LEU A 158 18.46 -16.51 -3.22
N SER A 159 18.85 -16.50 -4.48
CA SER A 159 20.26 -16.56 -4.90
C SER A 159 20.84 -15.19 -5.23
N SER A 160 19.97 -14.26 -5.63
CA SER A 160 20.31 -12.90 -6.05
C SER A 160 19.19 -11.92 -5.72
N VAL A 161 19.58 -10.72 -5.29
CA VAL A 161 18.69 -9.59 -5.07
C VAL A 161 19.35 -8.33 -5.61
N THR A 162 18.64 -7.62 -6.48
CA THR A 162 19.08 -6.31 -6.98
C THR A 162 18.36 -5.22 -6.20
N ILE A 163 19.10 -4.51 -5.33
CA ILE A 163 18.58 -3.36 -4.59
C ILE A 163 18.79 -2.09 -5.45
N PRO A 164 17.73 -1.39 -5.85
CA PRO A 164 17.86 -0.17 -6.65
C PRO A 164 18.36 1.01 -5.82
N SER A 165 19.02 1.97 -6.47
CA SER A 165 19.56 3.19 -5.83
C SER A 165 18.50 4.15 -5.28
N SER A 166 17.22 3.85 -5.44
CA SER A 166 16.13 4.56 -4.78
C SER A 166 15.93 4.11 -3.33
N VAL A 167 16.41 2.92 -2.95
CA VAL A 167 16.25 2.40 -1.60
C VAL A 167 17.14 3.19 -0.64
N THR A 168 16.52 3.65 0.44
CA THR A 168 17.16 4.44 1.51
C THR A 168 17.23 3.68 2.83
N SER A 169 16.35 2.70 3.04
CA SER A 169 16.28 1.86 4.25
C SER A 169 15.97 0.39 3.95
N ILE A 170 16.64 -0.49 4.68
CA ILE A 170 16.43 -1.95 4.68
C ILE A 170 16.22 -2.37 6.13
N GLY A 171 15.11 -3.07 6.41
CA GLY A 171 14.71 -3.49 7.76
C GLY A 171 15.62 -4.51 8.44
N ASN A 172 15.35 -4.77 9.72
CA ASN A 172 16.00 -5.82 10.52
C ASN A 172 15.75 -7.19 9.91
N ASP A 173 16.74 -8.08 9.97
CA ASP A 173 16.64 -9.47 9.52
C ASP A 173 16.13 -9.62 8.06
N CYS A 174 16.24 -8.57 7.23
CA CYS A 174 15.57 -8.52 5.94
C CYS A 174 15.94 -9.69 5.02
N PHE A 175 17.19 -10.17 5.03
CA PHE A 175 17.67 -11.35 4.29
C PHE A 175 18.17 -12.46 5.22
N SER A 176 17.68 -12.48 6.46
CA SER A 176 18.09 -13.49 7.46
C SER A 176 17.75 -14.90 6.96
N GLU A 177 18.64 -15.86 7.17
CA GLU A 177 18.48 -17.26 6.73
C GLU A 177 18.26 -17.45 5.21
N CYS A 178 18.67 -16.48 4.37
CA CYS A 178 18.74 -16.65 2.92
C CYS A 178 19.98 -17.48 2.55
N SER A 179 19.92 -18.80 2.77
CA SER A 179 21.07 -19.70 2.65
C SER A 179 21.69 -19.80 1.25
N SER A 180 20.94 -19.55 0.17
CA SER A 180 21.48 -19.55 -1.20
C SER A 180 21.97 -18.19 -1.69
N LEU A 181 21.79 -17.13 -0.89
CA LEU A 181 22.12 -15.78 -1.29
C LEU A 181 23.63 -15.65 -1.39
N SER A 182 24.13 -15.51 -2.61
CA SER A 182 25.57 -15.51 -2.92
C SER A 182 26.16 -14.12 -3.00
N SER A 183 25.33 -13.13 -3.34
CA SER A 183 25.72 -11.73 -3.42
C SER A 183 24.52 -10.81 -3.21
N VAL A 184 24.75 -9.72 -2.49
CA VAL A 184 23.84 -8.58 -2.40
C VAL A 184 24.64 -7.31 -2.71
N THR A 185 24.18 -6.57 -3.71
CA THR A 185 24.75 -5.25 -3.99
C THR A 185 23.93 -4.20 -3.26
N ILE A 186 24.54 -3.54 -2.27
CA ILE A 186 23.92 -2.44 -1.52
C ILE A 186 24.33 -1.11 -2.17
N PRO A 187 23.39 -0.33 -2.71
CA PRO A 187 23.72 0.97 -3.31
C PRO A 187 24.08 2.00 -2.24
N SER A 188 24.87 3.02 -2.62
CA SER A 188 25.31 4.11 -1.73
C SER A 188 24.17 4.99 -1.20
N SER A 189 22.98 4.87 -1.79
CA SER A 189 21.75 5.53 -1.34
C SER A 189 21.20 4.96 -0.03
N VAL A 190 21.60 3.74 0.35
CA VAL A 190 21.12 3.10 1.58
C VAL A 190 21.78 3.76 2.77
N THR A 191 20.98 4.47 3.56
CA THR A 191 21.43 5.20 4.76
C THR A 191 21.19 4.41 6.05
N SER A 192 20.36 3.37 6.00
CA SER A 192 20.03 2.53 7.14
C SER A 192 19.88 1.06 6.72
N ILE A 193 20.58 0.18 7.45
CA ILE A 193 20.48 -1.27 7.33
C ILE A 193 20.18 -1.81 8.72
N GLY A 194 19.09 -2.56 8.86
CA GLY A 194 18.67 -3.14 10.12
C GLY A 194 19.64 -4.20 10.65
N ASN A 195 19.50 -4.50 11.94
CA ASN A 195 20.32 -5.50 12.61
C ASN A 195 20.11 -6.88 11.97
N TRP A 196 21.15 -7.72 11.96
CA TRP A 196 21.09 -9.11 11.50
C TRP A 196 20.57 -9.29 10.05
N CYS A 197 20.58 -8.23 9.25
CA CYS A 197 20.01 -8.22 7.90
C CYS A 197 20.51 -9.35 6.99
N LEU A 198 21.78 -9.77 7.14
CA LEU A 198 22.41 -10.85 6.37
C LEU A 198 22.79 -12.07 7.25
N SER A 199 22.18 -12.19 8.44
CA SER A 199 22.45 -13.33 9.34
C SER A 199 22.07 -14.65 8.66
N GLY A 200 22.88 -15.70 8.82
CA GLY A 200 22.59 -17.01 8.23
C GLY A 200 22.79 -17.12 6.71
N CYS A 201 23.20 -16.06 6.01
CA CYS A 201 23.61 -16.15 4.61
C CYS A 201 24.93 -16.94 4.48
N SER A 202 24.96 -17.98 3.64
CA SER A 202 26.11 -18.90 3.52
C SER A 202 27.36 -18.24 2.93
N SER A 203 27.21 -17.19 2.14
CA SER A 203 28.28 -16.46 1.47
C SER A 203 28.97 -15.40 2.35
N TYR A 204 28.41 -15.10 3.53
CA TYR A 204 28.89 -14.05 4.44
C TYR A 204 29.22 -14.59 5.84
N ARG A 205 29.45 -15.91 5.96
CA ARG A 205 30.02 -16.57 7.15
C ARG A 205 31.54 -16.58 7.12
#